data_AF-A0A8J7B2Z3-F1
#
_entry.id   AF-A0A8J7B2Z3-F1
#
_cell.length_a   1.000
_cell.length_b   1.000
_cell.length_c   1.000
_cell.angle_alpha   90.00
_cell.angle_beta   90.00
_cell.angle_gamma   90.00
#
_symmetry.space_group_name_H-M   'P 1'
#
loop_
_entity.id
_entity.type
_entity.pdbx_description
1 polymer ?
#
loop_
_entity_poly.entity_id
_entity_poly.type
_entity_poly.pdbx_seq_one_letter_code
_entity_poly.pdbx_strand_id
1 'polypeptide(L)'
;MLTFLIALLPIATVFLLLVVARRPASQAMPGALVVTTLVAGLIWGVPLNYIAASLVQGLAIAAEILFIVFGAILLLNVLQASGAISVIRQSLLTLSPDRRVQMIIIAWLFGSFIEGASGFGTPAVVCVPLL
;
A
#
# COMPACT_ATOMS: atom_id res chain seq x y z
N MET A 1 27.11 9.59 -16.94
CA MET A 1 27.40 9.04 -15.59
C MET A 1 26.82 9.91 -14.47
N LEU A 2 27.12 11.22 -14.42
CA LEU A 2 26.62 12.11 -13.36
C LEU A 2 25.07 12.22 -13.31
N THR A 3 24.42 12.38 -14.47
CA THR A 3 22.95 12.42 -14.58
C THR A 3 22.26 11.16 -14.05
N PHE A 4 22.89 10.00 -14.24
CA PHE A 4 22.41 8.73 -13.71
C PHE A 4 22.45 8.71 -12.17
N LEU A 5 23.55 9.17 -11.57
CA LEU A 5 23.67 9.24 -10.10
C LEU A 5 22.64 10.19 -9.50
N ILE A 6 22.36 11.31 -10.17
CA ILE A 6 21.37 12.27 -9.72
C ILE A 6 19.95 11.69 -9.85
N ALA A 7 19.65 10.99 -10.94
CA ALA A 7 18.36 10.31 -11.13
C ALA A 7 18.10 9.23 -10.07
N LEU A 8 19.16 8.69 -9.45
CA LEU A 8 19.06 7.72 -8.37
C LEU A 8 18.69 8.37 -7.02
N LEU A 9 18.87 9.69 -6.86
CA LEU A 9 18.70 10.37 -5.57
C LEU A 9 17.33 10.13 -4.93
N PRO A 10 16.18 10.25 -5.62
CA PRO A 10 14.87 9.96 -5.02
C PRO A 10 14.79 8.54 -4.42
N ILE A 11 15.25 7.55 -5.18
CA ILE A 11 15.22 6.14 -4.77
C ILE A 11 16.18 5.92 -3.60
N ALA A 12 17.39 6.49 -3.68
CA ALA A 12 18.37 6.45 -2.61
C ALA A 12 17.84 7.12 -1.33
N THR A 13 17.13 8.25 -1.43
CA THR A 13 16.50 8.91 -0.28
C THR A 13 15.47 8.01 0.39
N VAL A 14 14.59 7.35 -0.38
CA VAL A 14 13.63 6.39 0.18
C VAL A 14 14.35 5.23 0.88
N PHE A 15 15.34 4.62 0.22
CA PHE A 15 16.11 3.51 0.78
C PHE A 15 16.84 3.90 2.07
N LEU A 16 17.54 5.03 2.06
CA LEU A 16 18.30 5.50 3.20
C LEU A 16 17.38 5.86 4.38
N LEU A 17 16.24 6.50 4.13
CA LEU A 17 15.32 6.87 5.21
C LEU A 17 14.56 5.66 5.76
N LEU A 18 14.02 4.78 4.90
CA LEU A 18 13.23 3.63 5.34
C LEU A 18 14.06 2.45 5.83
N VAL A 19 15.11 2.07 5.10
CA VAL A 19 15.86 0.82 5.36
C VAL A 19 17.02 1.08 6.32
N VAL A 20 17.84 2.09 6.03
CA VAL A 20 19.05 2.36 6.82
C VAL A 20 18.72 3.10 8.11
N ALA A 21 18.03 4.23 8.01
CA ALA A 21 17.68 5.08 9.14
C ALA A 21 16.40 4.63 9.88
N ARG A 22 15.67 3.63 9.35
CA ARG A 22 14.45 3.05 9.93
C ARG A 22 13.41 4.10 10.32
N ARG A 23 13.32 5.19 9.55
CA ARG A 23 12.34 6.26 9.75
C ARG A 23 10.98 5.79 9.26
N PRO A 24 9.88 6.24 9.88
CA PRO A 24 8.55 5.89 9.40
C PRO A 24 8.30 6.47 8.01
N ALA A 25 7.46 5.80 7.22
CA ALA A 25 7.08 6.24 5.88
C ALA A 25 6.49 7.67 5.85
N SER A 26 5.82 8.07 6.92
CA SER A 26 5.32 9.44 7.11
C SER A 26 6.41 10.52 7.08
N GLN A 27 7.66 10.17 7.41
CA GLN A 27 8.82 11.06 7.33
C GLN A 27 9.62 10.84 6.04
N ALA A 28 9.77 9.58 5.63
CA ALA A 28 10.59 9.22 4.47
C ALA A 28 10.00 9.71 3.13
N MET A 29 8.68 9.54 2.94
CA MET A 29 8.02 9.85 1.67
C MET A 29 8.00 11.36 1.36
N PRO A 30 7.69 12.27 2.31
CA PRO A 30 7.84 13.70 2.07
C PRO A 30 9.29 14.11 1.77
N GLY A 31 10.27 13.48 2.43
CA GLY A 31 11.69 13.71 2.14
C GLY A 31 12.05 13.36 0.70
N ALA A 32 11.60 12.20 0.21
CA ALA A 32 11.79 11.79 -1.17
C ALA A 32 11.07 12.71 -2.17
N LEU A 33 9.87 13.21 -1.81
CA LEU A 33 9.13 14.17 -2.64
C LEU A 33 9.93 15.46 -2.81
N VAL A 34 10.45 16.03 -1.72
CA VAL A 34 11.28 17.25 -1.77
C VAL A 34 12.50 17.05 -2.66
N VAL A 35 13.23 15.94 -2.46
CA VAL A 35 14.40 15.62 -3.31
C VAL A 35 14.00 15.50 -4.78
N THR A 36 12.91 14.80 -5.09
CA THR A 36 12.41 14.62 -6.46
C THR A 36 12.03 15.94 -7.11
N THR A 37 11.31 16.81 -6.38
CA THR A 37 10.91 18.14 -6.87
C THR A 37 12.12 19.03 -7.15
N LEU A 38 13.11 19.04 -6.25
CA LEU A 38 14.34 19.82 -6.43
C LEU A 38 15.14 19.33 -7.63
N VAL A 39 15.30 18.01 -7.77
CA VAL A 39 15.97 17.37 -8.89
C VAL A 39 15.25 17.73 -10.20
N ALA A 40 13.94 17.55 -10.28
CA ALA A 40 13.14 17.86 -11.46
C ALA A 40 13.24 19.34 -11.88
N GLY A 41 13.14 20.26 -10.94
CA GLY A 41 13.19 21.70 -11.22
C GLY A 41 14.58 22.21 -11.56
N LEU A 42 15.59 21.87 -10.76
CA LEU A 42 16.93 22.47 -10.86
C LEU A 42 17.82 21.82 -11.91
N ILE A 43 17.64 20.52 -12.17
CA ILE A 43 18.59 19.75 -13.01
C ILE A 43 17.95 19.36 -14.34
N TRP A 44 16.66 18.99 -14.34
CA TRP A 44 15.93 18.65 -15.57
C TRP A 44 15.19 19.84 -16.17
N GLY A 45 15.14 20.99 -15.46
CA GLY A 45 14.47 22.20 -15.95
C GLY A 45 12.97 22.00 -16.19
N VAL A 46 12.34 21.09 -15.46
CA VAL A 46 10.90 20.82 -15.62
C VAL A 46 10.12 22.08 -15.25
N PRO A 47 9.24 22.58 -16.13
CA PRO A 47 8.51 23.81 -15.84
C PRO A 47 7.59 23.64 -14.62
N LEU A 48 7.46 24.70 -13.82
CA LEU A 48 6.81 24.65 -12.51
C LEU A 48 5.33 24.22 -12.58
N ASN A 49 4.65 24.53 -13.69
CA ASN A 49 3.27 24.10 -13.93
C ASN A 49 3.14 22.57 -14.02
N TYR A 50 4.10 21.87 -14.65
CA TYR A 50 4.12 20.40 -14.70
C TYR A 50 4.38 19.81 -13.32
N ILE A 51 5.33 20.37 -12.56
CA ILE A 51 5.60 19.93 -11.18
C ILE A 51 4.35 20.09 -10.32
N ALA A 52 3.70 21.25 -10.37
CA ALA A 52 2.46 21.51 -9.63
C ALA A 52 1.32 20.56 -10.05
N ALA A 53 1.15 20.34 -11.35
CA ALA A 53 0.15 19.40 -11.88
C ALA A 53 0.42 17.96 -11.39
N SER A 54 1.68 17.51 -11.41
CA SER A 54 2.06 16.19 -10.90
C SER A 54 1.83 16.05 -9.38
N LEU A 55 2.04 17.11 -8.61
CA LEU A 55 1.71 17.13 -7.17
C LEU A 55 0.20 16.99 -6.94
N VAL A 56 -0.61 17.75 -7.68
CA VAL A 56 -2.08 17.65 -7.59
C VAL A 56 -2.57 16.27 -8.01
N GLN A 57 -2.01 15.72 -9.10
CA GLN A 57 -2.30 14.36 -9.55
C GLN A 57 -1.93 13.33 -8.47
N GLY A 58 -0.77 13.48 -7.83
CA GLY A 58 -0.34 12.62 -6.72
C GLY A 58 -1.30 12.67 -5.54
N LEU A 59 -1.80 13.86 -5.19
CA LEU A 59 -2.82 14.03 -4.14
C LEU A 59 -4.16 13.39 -4.52
N ALA A 60 -4.58 13.49 -5.78
CA ALA A 60 -5.79 12.85 -6.27
C ALA A 60 -5.69 11.31 -6.18
N ILE A 61 -4.57 10.74 -6.62
CA ILE A 61 -4.29 9.30 -6.48
C ILE A 61 -4.28 8.89 -5.00
N ALA A 62 -3.66 9.69 -4.13
CA ALA A 62 -3.66 9.41 -2.70
C ALA A 62 -5.08 9.43 -2.09
N ALA A 63 -5.93 10.38 -2.51
CA ALA A 63 -7.31 10.47 -2.07
C ALA A 63 -8.14 9.25 -2.54
N GLU A 64 -7.94 8.79 -3.77
CA GLU A 64 -8.58 7.57 -4.29
C GLU A 64 -8.20 6.34 -3.45
N ILE A 65 -6.90 6.17 -3.15
CA ILE A 65 -6.42 5.07 -2.29
C ILE A 65 -7.05 5.18 -0.89
N LEU A 66 -7.10 6.37 -0.30
CA LEU A 66 -7.73 6.57 1.01
C LEU A 66 -9.22 6.22 0.99
N PHE A 67 -9.94 6.53 -0.09
CA PHE A 67 -11.34 6.16 -0.24
C PHE A 67 -11.54 4.64 -0.32
N ILE A 68 -10.68 3.93 -1.05
CA ILE A 68 -10.69 2.45 -1.11
C ILE A 68 -10.41 1.85 0.28
N VAL A 69 -9.38 2.33 0.97
CA VAL A 69 -9.01 1.84 2.32
C VAL A 69 -10.14 2.12 3.32
N PHE A 70 -10.77 3.29 3.24
CA PHE A 70 -11.94 3.62 4.05
C PHE A 70 -13.08 2.61 3.83
N GLY A 71 -13.44 2.33 2.57
CA GLY A 71 -14.47 1.35 2.24
C GLY A 71 -14.14 -0.06 2.76
N ALA A 72 -12.89 -0.49 2.63
CA ALA A 72 -12.42 -1.78 3.14
C ALA A 72 -12.50 -1.87 4.67
N ILE A 73 -12.06 -0.84 5.38
CA ILE A 73 -12.12 -0.79 6.86
C ILE A 73 -13.58 -0.72 7.33
N LEU A 74 -14.43 0.06 6.65
CA LEU A 74 -15.86 0.13 6.95
C LEU A 74 -16.51 -1.27 6.82
N LEU A 75 -16.27 -1.95 5.70
CA LEU A 75 -16.77 -3.30 5.47
C LEU A 75 -16.26 -4.26 6.55
N LEU A 76 -14.96 -4.22 6.86
CA LEU A 76 -14.37 -5.05 7.92
C LEU A 76 -15.05 -4.83 9.27
N ASN A 77 -15.27 -3.57 9.67
CA ASN A 77 -15.95 -3.24 10.92
C ASN A 77 -17.41 -3.70 10.93
N VAL A 78 -18.13 -3.58 9.82
CA VAL A 78 -19.51 -4.10 9.69
C VAL A 78 -19.53 -5.62 9.81
N LEU A 79 -18.59 -6.33 9.19
CA LEU A 79 -18.48 -7.79 9.28
C LEU A 79 -18.09 -8.24 10.70
N GLN A 80 -17.27 -7.46 11.42
CA GLN A 80 -16.94 -7.71 12.83
C GLN A 80 -18.15 -7.50 13.73
N ALA A 81 -18.82 -6.36 13.60
CA ALA A 81 -19.98 -6.00 14.43
C ALA A 81 -21.19 -6.94 14.22
N SER A 82 -21.38 -7.43 13.00
CA SER A 82 -22.43 -8.41 12.68
C SER A 82 -22.08 -9.86 13.07
N GLY A 83 -20.83 -10.13 13.46
CA GLY A 83 -20.34 -11.49 13.70
C GLY A 83 -20.08 -12.31 12.42
N ALA A 84 -20.29 -11.75 11.23
CA ALA A 84 -20.09 -12.42 9.94
C ALA A 84 -18.66 -12.96 9.75
N ILE A 85 -17.64 -12.29 10.31
CA ILE A 85 -16.25 -12.80 10.29
C ILE A 85 -16.15 -14.17 10.94
N SER A 86 -16.86 -14.39 12.06
CA SER A 86 -16.82 -15.68 12.75
C SER A 86 -17.43 -16.81 11.91
N VAL A 87 -18.52 -16.50 11.20
CA VAL A 87 -19.19 -17.43 10.28
C VAL A 87 -18.30 -17.80 9.10
N ILE A 88 -17.62 -16.81 8.51
CA ILE A 88 -16.64 -17.01 7.44
C ILE A 88 -15.49 -17.89 7.94
N ARG A 89 -14.94 -17.57 9.12
CA ARG A 89 -13.84 -18.34 9.73
C ARG A 89 -14.24 -19.79 9.99
N GLN A 90 -15.43 -20.02 10.56
CA GLN A 90 -15.96 -21.37 10.81
C GLN A 90 -16.08 -22.15 9.50
N SER A 91 -16.62 -21.52 8.45
CA SER A 91 -16.78 -22.15 7.13
C SER A 91 -15.42 -22.55 6.54
N LEU A 92 -14.40 -21.70 6.65
CA LEU A 92 -13.05 -22.01 6.17
C LEU A 92 -12.37 -23.12 6.99
N LEU A 93 -12.60 -23.18 8.31
CA LEU A 93 -12.12 -24.25 9.20
C LEU A 93 -12.73 -25.63 8.88
N THR A 94 -13.95 -25.66 8.32
CA THR A 94 -14.58 -26.93 7.92
C THR A 94 -13.99 -27.54 6.65
N LEU A 95 -13.24 -26.78 5.84
CA LEU A 95 -12.67 -27.27 4.58
C LEU A 95 -11.51 -28.25 4.80
N SER A 96 -10.68 -28.01 5.81
CA SER A 96 -9.57 -28.90 6.13
C SER A 96 -9.14 -28.77 7.60
N PRO A 97 -8.91 -29.89 8.30
CA PRO A 97 -8.33 -29.85 9.65
C PRO A 97 -6.81 -29.61 9.65
N ASP A 98 -6.10 -29.74 8.51
CA ASP A 98 -4.66 -29.48 8.46
C ASP A 98 -4.39 -27.98 8.36
N ARG A 99 -3.76 -27.42 9.40
CA ARG A 99 -3.39 -26.00 9.47
C ARG A 99 -2.55 -25.52 8.29
N ARG A 100 -1.72 -26.38 7.68
CA ARG A 100 -0.89 -26.03 6.52
C ARG A 100 -1.74 -25.78 5.28
N VAL A 101 -2.69 -26.68 5.01
CA VAL A 101 -3.64 -26.55 3.90
C VAL A 101 -4.52 -25.33 4.13
N GLN A 102 -4.96 -25.11 5.36
CA GLN A 102 -5.77 -23.96 5.71
C GLN A 102 -5.04 -22.62 5.54
N MET A 103 -3.74 -22.57 5.88
CA MET A 103 -2.91 -21.39 5.63
C MET A 103 -2.87 -21.05 4.14
N ILE A 104 -2.76 -22.05 3.27
CA ILE A 104 -2.80 -21.85 1.81
C ILE A 104 -4.20 -21.36 1.36
N ILE A 105 -5.28 -21.95 1.88
CA ILE A 105 -6.64 -21.52 1.53
C ILE A 105 -6.88 -20.06 1.92
N ILE A 106 -6.45 -19.65 3.12
CA ILE A 106 -6.73 -18.30 3.64
C ILE A 106 -5.74 -17.29 3.07
N ALA A 107 -4.44 -17.51 3.25
CA ALA A 107 -3.41 -16.53 2.88
C ALA A 107 -3.19 -16.45 1.37
N TRP A 108 -3.33 -17.56 0.64
CA TRP A 108 -3.09 -17.59 -0.79
C TRP A 108 -4.38 -17.48 -1.61
N LEU A 109 -5.34 -18.40 -1.45
CA LEU A 109 -6.53 -18.43 -2.32
C LEU A 109 -7.51 -17.30 -1.99
N PHE A 110 -7.95 -17.21 -0.73
CA PHE A 110 -8.88 -16.17 -0.30
C PHE A 110 -8.25 -14.78 -0.37
N GLY A 111 -6.99 -14.65 0.03
CA GLY A 111 -6.22 -13.42 -0.14
C GLY A 111 -6.17 -12.95 -1.60
N SER A 112 -5.79 -13.82 -2.53
CA SER A 112 -5.74 -13.46 -3.96
C SER A 112 -7.12 -13.13 -4.53
N PHE A 113 -8.18 -13.80 -4.08
CA PHE A 113 -9.56 -13.48 -4.49
C PHE A 113 -9.96 -12.06 -4.05
N ILE A 114 -9.67 -11.70 -2.79
CA ILE A 114 -9.92 -10.36 -2.27
C ILE A 114 -9.08 -9.32 -3.03
N GLU A 115 -7.83 -9.62 -3.36
CA GLU A 115 -6.98 -8.73 -4.17
C GLU A 115 -7.55 -8.52 -5.57
N GLY A 116 -8.04 -9.59 -6.19
CA GLY A 116 -8.68 -9.51 -7.51
C GLY A 116 -9.96 -8.67 -7.49
N ALA A 117 -10.67 -8.63 -6.35
CA ALA A 117 -11.87 -7.80 -6.19
C ALA A 117 -11.56 -6.35 -5.79
N SER A 118 -10.47 -6.10 -5.05
CA SER A 118 -10.14 -4.78 -4.48
C SER A 118 -9.05 -4.02 -5.23
N GLY A 119 -8.25 -4.71 -6.05
CA GLY A 119 -7.21 -4.14 -6.90
C GLY A 119 -5.82 -4.04 -6.26
N PHE A 120 -5.67 -3.84 -4.95
CA PHE A 120 -4.34 -3.76 -4.30
C PHE A 120 -4.36 -3.82 -2.76
N GLY A 121 -3.42 -4.57 -2.15
CA GLY A 121 -2.96 -4.40 -0.75
C GLY A 121 -3.95 -4.68 0.39
N THR A 122 -5.23 -4.87 0.07
CA THR A 122 -6.33 -5.21 0.99
C THR A 122 -6.30 -6.65 1.56
N PRO A 123 -5.77 -7.68 0.86
CA PRO A 123 -5.79 -9.06 1.34
C PRO A 123 -5.15 -9.25 2.71
N ALA A 124 -3.99 -8.63 2.95
CA ALA A 124 -3.27 -8.77 4.20
C ALA A 124 -4.11 -8.28 5.39
N VAL A 125 -4.88 -7.21 5.21
CA VAL A 125 -5.73 -6.64 6.27
C VAL A 125 -6.92 -7.55 6.59
N VAL A 126 -7.52 -8.18 5.58
CA VAL A 126 -8.73 -9.00 5.73
C VAL A 126 -8.43 -10.45 6.10
N CYS A 127 -7.31 -11.02 5.63
CA CYS A 127 -6.94 -12.41 5.88
C CYS A 127 -6.32 -12.62 7.27
N VAL A 128 -5.64 -11.63 7.83
CA VAL A 128 -4.98 -11.76 9.15
C VAL A 128 -5.95 -12.14 10.27
N PRO A 129 -7.16 -11.57 10.39
CA PRO A 129 -8.14 -12.00 11.39
C PRO A 129 -8.71 -13.42 11.19
N LEU A 130 -8.51 -14.03 10.01
CA LEU A 130 -9.05 -15.35 9.67
C LEU A 130 -8.07 -16.50 9.94
N LEU A 131 -6.76 -16.20 9.94
CA LEU A 131 -5.69 -17.10 10.37
C LEU A 131 -5.69 -17.29 11.89
#